data_AF-A0A4S2N1E7-F1
#
_entry.id   AF-A0A4S2N1E7-F1
#
_cell.length_a   1.000
_cell.length_b   1.000
_cell.length_c   1.000
_cell.angle_alpha   90.00
_cell.angle_beta   90.00
_cell.angle_gamma   90.00
#
_symmetry.space_group_name_H-M   'P 1'
#
loop_
_entity.id
_entity.type
_entity.pdbx_description
1 polymer ?
#
loop_
_entity_poly.entity_id
_entity_poly.type
_entity_poly.pdbx_seq_one_letter_code
_entity_poly.pdbx_strand_id
1 'polypeptide(L)'
;MLSSLAPHLERINSSLDEIETYPFPESRIFTNALLKSNDIVTFIRDTEAHERALFVPVAAKHDATPHAPKVEVASGHRNPTVYSVLGGDMVGRIRKGFAGQSKEKGEVPDIDVDLLLLGAEKLSSVYQIPQAASRIAHARQRYEDLSESIANYEALVASQQTQLSLIKRLGEEEAAPQEVEDDDSLDVTDAMIEEQETLIRELEERKEMLERKVKQIDENMNSVYRGFS
;
A
#
# COMPACT_ATOMS: atom_id res chain seq x y z
N MET A 1 105.42 -20.28 -18.53
CA MET A 1 104.05 -20.40 -17.99
C MET A 1 103.39 -19.03 -17.75
N LEU A 2 103.40 -18.11 -18.74
CA LEU A 2 102.70 -16.81 -18.64
C LEU A 2 101.59 -16.64 -19.71
N SER A 3 101.43 -17.61 -20.61
CA SER A 3 100.52 -17.51 -21.78
C SER A 3 99.04 -17.78 -21.45
N SER A 4 98.74 -18.44 -20.32
CA SER A 4 97.35 -18.71 -19.90
C SER A 4 96.71 -17.54 -19.14
N LEU A 5 97.50 -16.60 -18.61
CA LEU A 5 96.96 -15.51 -17.77
C LEU A 5 96.22 -14.45 -18.60
N ALA A 6 96.76 -14.08 -19.76
CA ALA A 6 96.18 -13.06 -20.64
C ALA A 6 94.71 -13.34 -21.03
N PRO A 7 94.34 -14.52 -21.56
CA PRO A 7 92.95 -14.79 -21.92
C PRO A 7 92.02 -14.87 -20.71
N HIS A 8 92.53 -15.24 -19.52
CA HIS A 8 91.72 -15.22 -18.30
C HIS A 8 91.46 -13.79 -17.81
N LEU A 9 92.45 -12.90 -17.89
CA LEU A 9 92.26 -11.49 -17.54
C LEU A 9 91.32 -10.78 -18.52
N GLU A 10 91.42 -11.08 -19.81
CA GLU A 10 90.47 -10.57 -20.82
C GLU A 10 89.05 -11.04 -20.52
N ARG A 11 88.88 -12.33 -20.19
CA ARG A 11 87.56 -12.90 -19.84
C ARG A 11 86.99 -12.30 -18.55
N ILE A 12 87.83 -12.01 -17.57
CA ILE A 12 87.42 -11.33 -16.33
C ILE A 12 86.93 -9.92 -16.66
N ASN A 13 87.69 -9.15 -17.45
CA ASN A 13 87.31 -7.79 -17.83
C ASN A 13 86.02 -7.77 -18.65
N SER A 14 85.83 -8.69 -19.61
CA SER A 14 84.57 -8.82 -20.34
C SER A 14 83.38 -9.11 -19.42
N SER A 15 83.55 -10.01 -18.44
CA SER A 15 82.49 -10.30 -17.47
C SER A 15 82.19 -9.12 -16.53
N LEU A 16 83.21 -8.30 -16.24
CA LEU A 16 83.07 -7.12 -15.39
C LEU A 16 82.25 -6.04 -16.11
N ASP A 17 82.59 -5.77 -17.37
CA ASP A 17 81.84 -4.85 -18.23
C ASP A 17 80.39 -5.30 -18.40
N GLU A 18 80.14 -6.60 -18.59
CA GLU A 18 78.78 -7.16 -18.69
C GLU A 18 77.97 -7.02 -17.40
N ILE A 19 78.59 -7.23 -16.23
CA ILE A 19 77.90 -7.09 -14.93
C ILE A 19 77.63 -5.63 -14.61
N GLU A 20 78.55 -4.72 -14.96
CA GLU A 20 78.40 -3.28 -14.71
C GLU A 20 77.36 -2.66 -15.64
N THR A 21 77.34 -3.05 -16.92
CA THR A 21 76.35 -2.56 -17.89
C THR A 21 74.99 -3.24 -17.77
N TYR A 22 74.87 -4.31 -16.99
CA TYR A 22 73.60 -5.00 -16.80
C TYR A 22 72.60 -4.07 -16.10
N PRO A 23 71.48 -3.72 -16.75
CA PRO A 23 70.49 -2.84 -16.14
C PRO A 23 69.74 -3.62 -15.07
N PHE A 24 70.24 -3.59 -13.84
CA PHE A 24 69.48 -4.05 -12.71
C PHE A 24 68.29 -3.11 -12.52
N PRO A 25 67.04 -3.63 -12.51
CA PRO A 25 65.93 -2.79 -12.14
C PRO A 25 66.16 -2.30 -10.72
N GLU A 26 66.16 -0.98 -10.51
CA GLU A 26 66.14 -0.41 -9.16
C GLU A 26 65.02 -1.10 -8.37
N SER A 27 65.22 -1.28 -7.06
CA SER A 27 64.23 -1.92 -6.19
C SER A 27 62.91 -1.18 -6.25
N ARG A 28 62.01 -1.57 -7.16
CA ARG A 28 60.68 -1.00 -7.26
C ARG A 28 59.89 -1.53 -6.07
N ILE A 29 59.32 -0.63 -5.28
CA ILE A 29 58.65 -0.91 -4.01
C ILE A 29 57.44 -1.88 -4.18
N PHE A 30 57.01 -2.21 -5.40
CA PHE A 30 55.59 -2.51 -5.66
C PHE A 30 55.26 -3.91 -6.21
N THR A 31 55.84 -4.98 -5.66
CA THR A 31 55.20 -6.30 -5.76
C THR A 31 54.96 -6.90 -4.38
N ASN A 32 55.98 -6.93 -3.53
CA ASN A 32 55.80 -7.36 -2.15
C ASN A 32 55.13 -6.31 -1.25
N ALA A 33 55.29 -5.00 -1.49
CA ALA A 33 54.57 -3.98 -0.71
C ALA A 33 53.10 -3.87 -1.11
N LEU A 34 52.74 -4.14 -2.38
CA LEU A 34 51.33 -4.14 -2.82
C LEU A 34 50.53 -5.27 -2.15
N LEU A 35 51.19 -6.38 -1.83
CA LEU A 35 50.62 -7.48 -1.04
C LEU A 35 50.70 -7.24 0.48
N LYS A 36 51.58 -6.33 0.94
CA LYS A 36 51.75 -5.96 2.36
C LYS A 36 50.94 -4.74 2.80
N SER A 37 50.51 -3.88 1.87
CA SER A 37 49.79 -2.63 2.15
C SER A 37 48.32 -2.68 1.74
N ASN A 38 47.69 -3.85 1.84
CA ASN A 38 46.32 -3.80 2.34
C ASN A 38 46.49 -3.71 3.85
N ASP A 39 46.59 -2.47 4.35
CA ASP A 39 46.40 -2.22 5.76
C ASP A 39 45.08 -2.92 6.11
N ILE A 40 45.08 -3.86 7.06
CA ILE A 40 43.86 -4.63 7.34
C ILE A 40 42.72 -3.67 7.70
N VAL A 41 43.06 -2.44 8.12
CA VAL A 41 42.21 -1.28 8.39
C VAL A 41 41.52 -0.68 7.15
N THR A 42 41.99 -0.91 5.92
CA THR A 42 41.23 -0.51 4.70
C THR A 42 40.21 -1.57 4.28
N PHE A 43 40.44 -2.84 4.66
CA PHE A 43 39.49 -3.96 4.49
C PHE A 43 38.50 -4.06 5.65
N ILE A 44 38.94 -3.75 6.88
CA ILE A 44 38.11 -3.27 7.98
C ILE A 44 37.72 -1.83 7.62
N ARG A 45 36.99 -1.67 6.52
CA ARG A 45 36.09 -0.53 6.42
C ARG A 45 35.32 -0.52 7.72
N ASP A 46 35.20 0.62 8.38
CA ASP A 46 34.18 0.78 9.40
C ASP A 46 32.91 0.17 8.82
N THR A 47 32.46 -0.95 9.40
CA THR A 47 31.28 -1.65 8.91
C THR A 47 30.22 -0.57 8.74
N GLU A 48 29.70 -0.42 7.53
CA GLU A 48 28.71 0.63 7.30
C GLU A 48 27.54 0.39 8.27
N ALA A 49 26.74 1.41 8.60
CA ALA A 49 25.68 1.25 9.60
C ALA A 49 24.76 0.04 9.31
N HIS A 50 24.59 -0.28 8.02
CA HIS A 50 23.85 -1.42 7.51
C HIS A 50 24.50 -2.79 7.79
N GLU A 51 25.84 -2.87 7.81
CA GLU A 51 26.60 -4.05 8.15
C GLU A 51 26.72 -4.22 9.67
N ARG A 52 26.87 -3.13 10.42
CA ARG A 52 26.87 -3.16 11.90
C ARG A 52 25.61 -3.82 12.45
N ALA A 53 24.46 -3.53 11.85
CA ALA A 53 23.18 -4.14 12.23
C ALA A 53 23.13 -5.68 12.03
N LEU A 54 23.93 -6.23 11.10
CA LEU A 54 24.06 -7.68 10.90
C LEU A 54 24.85 -8.34 12.03
N PHE A 55 25.76 -7.60 12.68
CA PHE A 55 26.69 -8.11 13.69
C PHE A 55 26.31 -7.74 15.13
N VAL A 56 25.23 -6.97 15.37
CA VAL A 56 24.72 -6.74 16.72
C VAL A 56 24.14 -8.05 17.25
N PRO A 57 24.72 -8.69 18.29
CA PRO A 57 24.09 -9.83 18.93
C PRO A 57 22.74 -9.39 19.51
N VAL A 58 21.72 -10.22 19.36
CA VAL A 58 20.30 -9.97 19.72
C VAL A 58 20.05 -9.58 21.19
N ALA A 59 21.08 -9.42 22.02
CA ALA A 59 20.96 -9.01 23.41
C ALA A 59 21.60 -7.64 23.63
N ALA A 60 20.77 -6.59 23.76
CA ALA A 60 20.94 -5.50 24.75
C ALA A 60 20.02 -4.31 24.45
N LYS A 61 18.70 -4.51 24.47
CA LYS A 61 17.75 -3.43 24.86
C LYS A 61 16.61 -4.03 25.67
N HIS A 62 16.94 -4.54 26.85
CA HIS A 62 15.98 -4.65 27.93
C HIS A 62 16.69 -4.25 29.22
N ASP A 63 16.31 -3.09 29.74
CA ASP A 63 16.59 -2.67 31.09
C ASP A 63 16.08 -3.71 32.10
N ALA A 64 16.90 -3.92 33.14
CA ALA A 64 16.54 -4.37 34.49
C ALA A 64 16.05 -5.81 34.75
N THR A 65 16.63 -6.36 35.83
CA THR A 65 16.24 -7.50 36.70
C THR A 65 16.82 -8.90 36.39
N PRO A 66 17.39 -9.60 37.40
CA PRO A 66 18.09 -10.88 37.22
C PRO A 66 17.19 -12.12 37.41
N HIS A 67 15.90 -12.07 37.11
CA HIS A 67 15.02 -13.24 37.27
C HIS A 67 14.01 -13.39 36.13
N ALA A 68 14.10 -14.54 35.44
CA ALA A 68 13.22 -15.08 34.38
C ALA A 68 13.52 -14.66 32.92
N PRO A 69 13.05 -15.45 31.94
CA PRO A 69 13.49 -16.80 31.57
C PRO A 69 14.37 -16.76 30.31
N LYS A 70 15.04 -17.89 29.98
CA LYS A 70 15.76 -18.07 28.71
C LYS A 70 14.84 -17.69 27.54
N VAL A 71 15.13 -16.59 26.86
CA VAL A 71 14.60 -16.33 25.53
C VAL A 71 15.28 -17.35 24.63
N GLU A 72 14.56 -18.45 24.39
CA GLU A 72 14.86 -19.36 23.29
C GLU A 72 15.04 -18.49 22.05
N VAL A 73 16.23 -18.56 21.45
CA VAL A 73 16.49 -17.95 20.15
C VAL A 73 15.45 -18.55 19.22
N ALA A 74 14.40 -17.79 18.92
CA ALA A 74 13.27 -18.25 18.15
C ALA A 74 13.76 -18.69 16.77
N SER A 75 13.98 -20.00 16.64
CA SER A 75 14.54 -20.73 15.50
C SER A 75 13.65 -20.69 14.24
N GLY A 76 12.69 -19.75 14.18
CA GLY A 76 11.73 -19.57 13.09
C GLY A 76 11.81 -18.22 12.37
N HIS A 77 12.71 -17.32 12.75
CA HIS A 77 12.89 -16.05 12.06
C HIS A 77 13.95 -16.18 10.97
N ARG A 78 13.48 -16.31 9.72
CA ARG A 78 14.35 -16.43 8.53
C ARG A 78 15.36 -15.28 8.39
N ASN A 79 15.10 -14.12 9.00
CA ASN A 79 15.98 -12.94 9.02
C ASN A 79 15.99 -12.25 10.42
N PRO A 80 16.99 -12.48 11.28
CA PRO A 80 17.06 -11.87 12.62
C PRO A 80 17.30 -10.34 12.59
N THR A 81 17.98 -9.82 11.56
CA THR A 81 18.24 -8.38 11.43
C THR A 81 17.00 -7.57 11.07
N VAL A 82 16.13 -8.12 10.21
CA VAL A 82 14.83 -7.48 9.93
C VAL A 82 13.99 -7.40 11.21
N TYR A 83 14.08 -8.44 12.05
CA TYR A 83 13.39 -8.49 13.34
C TYR A 83 13.94 -7.47 14.35
N SER A 84 15.25 -7.24 14.39
CA SER A 84 15.84 -6.22 15.28
C SER A 84 15.50 -4.79 14.87
N VAL A 85 15.39 -4.51 13.56
CA VAL A 85 15.09 -3.18 13.02
C VAL A 85 13.60 -2.84 13.10
N LEU A 86 12.73 -3.79 12.73
CA LEU A 86 11.28 -3.58 12.71
C LEU A 86 10.61 -3.87 14.05
N GLY A 87 11.24 -4.70 14.89
CA GLY A 87 10.64 -5.24 16.10
C GLY A 87 9.74 -6.45 15.82
N GLY A 88 9.58 -7.29 16.84
CA GLY A 88 8.84 -8.54 16.70
C GLY A 88 7.36 -8.37 16.41
N ASP A 89 6.72 -7.38 17.02
CA ASP A 89 5.29 -7.12 16.84
C ASP A 89 4.97 -6.71 15.40
N MET A 90 5.79 -5.84 14.81
CA MET A 90 5.61 -5.39 13.42
C MET A 90 5.83 -6.55 12.44
N VAL A 91 6.91 -7.31 12.61
CA VAL A 91 7.17 -8.50 11.77
C VAL A 91 6.08 -9.55 11.93
N GLY A 92 5.54 -9.71 13.14
CA GLY A 92 4.42 -10.59 13.44
C GLY A 92 3.15 -10.18 12.70
N ARG A 93 2.78 -8.89 12.72
CA ARG A 93 1.61 -8.36 12.01
C ARG A 93 1.75 -8.48 10.49
N ILE A 94 2.89 -8.07 9.94
CA ILE A 94 3.19 -8.21 8.51
C ILE A 94 3.08 -9.69 8.12
N ARG A 95 3.75 -10.59 8.86
CA ARG A 95 3.69 -12.02 8.58
C ARG A 95 2.29 -12.60 8.73
N LYS A 96 1.50 -12.16 9.72
CA LYS A 96 0.12 -12.62 9.88
C LYS A 96 -0.74 -12.25 8.67
N GLY A 97 -0.57 -11.04 8.12
CA GLY A 97 -1.21 -10.63 6.86
C GLY A 97 -0.79 -11.49 5.66
N PHE A 98 0.48 -11.93 5.59
CA PHE A 98 0.97 -12.80 4.50
C PHE A 98 0.74 -14.31 4.71
N ALA A 99 0.67 -14.78 5.96
CA ALA A 99 0.63 -16.20 6.31
C ALA A 99 -0.77 -16.68 6.71
N GLY A 100 -1.72 -15.76 6.93
CA GLY A 100 -3.04 -16.06 7.48
C GLY A 100 -4.05 -16.62 6.49
N GLN A 101 -3.99 -16.29 5.20
CA GLN A 101 -5.09 -16.60 4.28
C GLN A 101 -4.61 -16.75 2.84
N SER A 102 -4.24 -17.95 2.42
CA SER A 102 -4.29 -18.36 0.99
C SER A 102 -4.28 -19.88 0.84
N LYS A 103 -5.20 -20.59 1.50
CA LYS A 103 -5.53 -21.96 1.08
C LYS A 103 -6.83 -22.02 0.25
N GLU A 104 -7.65 -20.98 0.30
CA GLU A 104 -8.79 -20.83 -0.60
C GLU A 104 -8.42 -19.98 -1.82
N LYS A 105 -8.76 -20.51 -2.99
CA LYS A 105 -8.33 -20.03 -4.29
C LYS A 105 -9.15 -18.78 -4.67
N GLY A 106 -8.72 -17.60 -4.24
CA GLY A 106 -9.27 -16.33 -4.73
C GLY A 106 -9.46 -15.20 -3.72
N GLU A 107 -9.24 -15.45 -2.42
CA GLU A 107 -9.36 -14.40 -1.41
C GLU A 107 -8.07 -13.58 -1.35
N VAL A 108 -8.21 -12.25 -1.49
CA VAL A 108 -7.09 -11.32 -1.33
C VAL A 108 -6.75 -11.29 0.15
N PRO A 109 -5.51 -11.60 0.56
CA PRO A 109 -5.14 -11.53 1.96
C PRO A 109 -5.29 -10.09 2.47
N ASP A 110 -5.87 -9.94 3.68
CA ASP A 110 -5.94 -8.66 4.38
C ASP A 110 -4.52 -8.19 4.75
N ILE A 111 -3.92 -7.44 3.82
CA ILE A 111 -2.59 -6.86 3.97
C ILE A 111 -2.73 -5.40 4.37
N ASP A 112 -2.22 -5.08 5.56
CA ASP A 112 -2.03 -3.70 6.01
C ASP A 112 -0.89 -3.05 5.21
N VAL A 113 -1.25 -2.33 4.15
CA VAL A 113 -0.32 -1.68 3.22
C VAL A 113 0.48 -0.57 3.90
N ASP A 114 -0.14 0.18 4.83
CA ASP A 114 0.53 1.25 5.57
C ASP A 114 1.63 0.71 6.48
N LEU A 115 1.34 -0.38 7.22
CA LEU A 115 2.34 -1.07 8.03
C LEU A 115 3.49 -1.62 7.17
N LEU A 116 3.19 -2.10 5.97
CA LEU A 116 4.19 -2.60 5.02
C LEU A 116 5.08 -1.48 4.49
N LEU A 117 4.51 -0.35 4.07
CA LEU A 117 5.25 0.82 3.60
C LEU A 117 6.12 1.41 4.72
N LEU A 118 5.58 1.51 5.94
CA LEU A 118 6.32 1.94 7.13
C LEU A 118 7.51 1.00 7.42
N GLY A 119 7.30 -0.31 7.29
CA GLY A 119 8.36 -1.31 7.42
C GLY A 119 9.44 -1.14 6.35
N ALA A 120 9.05 -0.89 5.10
CA ALA A 120 9.96 -0.66 3.99
C ALA A 120 10.80 0.62 4.18
N GLU A 121 10.20 1.71 4.69
CA GLU A 121 10.91 2.95 5.02
C GLU A 121 11.94 2.74 6.13
N LYS A 122 11.54 2.06 7.22
CA LYS A 122 12.46 1.71 8.31
C LYS A 122 13.62 0.86 7.82
N LEU A 123 13.34 -0.15 7.00
CA LEU A 123 14.39 -0.97 6.39
C LEU A 123 15.26 -0.18 5.41
N SER A 124 14.71 0.79 4.68
CA SER A 124 15.48 1.63 3.75
C SER A 124 16.47 2.56 4.48
N SER A 125 16.25 2.88 5.75
CA SER A 125 17.21 3.65 6.55
C SER A 125 18.45 2.83 6.91
N VAL A 126 18.25 1.54 7.17
CA VAL A 126 19.32 0.60 7.52
C VAL A 126 19.96 0.06 6.25
N TYR A 127 19.20 -0.27 5.20
CA TYR A 127 19.71 -0.83 3.95
C TYR A 127 19.62 0.19 2.82
N GLN A 128 20.77 0.72 2.39
CA GLN A 128 20.84 1.62 1.25
C GLN A 128 20.76 0.82 -0.06
N ILE A 129 19.54 0.56 -0.51
CA ILE A 129 19.29 -0.02 -1.84
C ILE A 129 19.03 1.16 -2.80
N PRO A 130 19.82 1.30 -3.88
CA PRO A 130 19.59 2.37 -4.84
C PRO A 130 18.16 2.30 -5.39
N GLN A 131 17.53 3.46 -5.55
CA GLN A 131 16.14 3.62 -6.01
C GLN A 131 15.04 3.06 -5.06
N ALA A 132 15.38 2.44 -3.93
CA ALA A 132 14.35 1.91 -3.02
C ALA A 132 13.45 3.01 -2.46
N ALA A 133 14.02 4.13 -2.00
CA ALA A 133 13.26 5.27 -1.51
C ALA A 133 12.29 5.85 -2.56
N SER A 134 12.74 5.95 -3.81
CA SER A 134 11.90 6.42 -4.93
C SER A 134 10.73 5.47 -5.20
N ARG A 135 10.98 4.16 -5.17
CA ARG A 135 9.92 3.14 -5.34
C ARG A 135 8.92 3.12 -4.18
N ILE A 136 9.39 3.30 -2.95
CA ILE A 136 8.54 3.39 -1.76
C ILE A 136 7.65 4.64 -1.84
N ALA A 137 8.22 5.79 -2.19
CA ALA A 137 7.46 7.03 -2.37
C ALA A 137 6.38 6.89 -3.46
N HIS A 138 6.73 6.32 -4.60
CA HIS A 138 5.77 6.07 -5.69
C HIS A 138 4.70 5.04 -5.29
N ALA A 139 5.05 4.01 -4.50
CA ALA A 139 4.06 3.07 -3.97
C ALA A 139 3.09 3.75 -2.99
N ARG A 140 3.57 4.69 -2.18
CA ARG A 140 2.74 5.49 -1.26
C ARG A 140 1.76 6.37 -2.00
N GLN A 141 2.23 7.10 -3.02
CA GLN A 141 1.37 7.93 -3.86
C GLN A 141 0.25 7.09 -4.51
N ARG A 142 0.60 5.94 -5.10
CA ARG A 142 -0.42 5.05 -5.68
C ARG A 142 -1.42 4.56 -4.65
N TYR A 143 -0.97 4.23 -3.44
CA TYR A 143 -1.85 3.77 -2.37
C TYR A 143 -2.83 4.88 -1.97
N GLU A 144 -2.37 6.12 -1.87
CA GLU A 144 -3.21 7.29 -1.60
C GLU A 144 -4.28 7.46 -2.70
N ASP A 145 -3.89 7.48 -3.97
CA ASP A 145 -4.80 7.58 -5.12
C ASP A 145 -5.84 6.43 -5.13
N LEU A 146 -5.40 5.21 -4.84
CA LEU A 146 -6.26 4.03 -4.76
C LEU A 146 -7.20 4.09 -3.55
N SER A 147 -6.73 4.57 -2.41
CA SER A 147 -7.55 4.69 -1.19
C SER A 147 -8.70 5.68 -1.38
N GLU A 148 -8.44 6.82 -2.03
CA GLU A 148 -9.48 7.78 -2.39
C GLU A 148 -10.49 7.18 -3.37
N SER A 149 -9.98 6.48 -4.39
CA SER A 149 -10.83 5.78 -5.36
C SER A 149 -11.71 4.72 -4.69
N ILE A 150 -11.15 3.92 -3.77
CA ILE A 150 -11.88 2.90 -3.01
C ILE A 150 -12.95 3.55 -2.14
N ALA A 151 -12.63 4.63 -1.41
CA ALA A 151 -13.61 5.34 -0.58
C ALA A 151 -14.81 5.85 -1.41
N ASN A 152 -14.55 6.37 -2.62
CA ASN A 152 -15.60 6.81 -3.54
C ASN A 152 -16.47 5.62 -4.00
N TYR A 153 -15.87 4.48 -4.32
CA TYR A 153 -16.62 3.28 -4.72
C TYR A 153 -17.39 2.66 -3.55
N GLU A 154 -16.86 2.67 -2.33
CA GLU A 154 -17.56 2.20 -1.14
C GLU A 154 -18.79 3.05 -0.85
N ALA A 155 -18.71 4.37 -1.00
CA ALA A 155 -19.87 5.26 -0.88
C ALA A 155 -20.93 4.96 -1.94
N LEU A 156 -20.52 4.70 -3.18
CA LEU A 156 -21.43 4.31 -4.25
C LEU A 156 -22.08 2.95 -3.97
N VAL A 157 -21.31 1.94 -3.55
CA VAL A 157 -21.81 0.61 -3.18
C VAL A 157 -22.79 0.70 -2.02
N ALA A 158 -22.52 1.51 -1.00
CA ALA A 158 -23.43 1.74 0.11
C ALA A 158 -24.77 2.33 -0.39
N SER A 159 -24.72 3.35 -1.27
CA SER A 159 -25.94 3.92 -1.86
C SER A 159 -26.74 2.88 -2.66
N GLN A 160 -26.07 2.04 -3.45
CA GLN A 160 -26.72 0.97 -4.22
C GLN A 160 -27.30 -0.12 -3.31
N GLN A 161 -26.60 -0.49 -2.23
CA GLN A 161 -27.10 -1.45 -1.25
C GLN A 161 -28.37 -0.93 -0.55
N THR A 162 -28.45 0.36 -0.23
CA THR A 162 -29.67 0.94 0.33
C THR A 162 -30.84 0.91 -0.66
N GLN A 163 -30.60 1.24 -1.94
CA GLN A 163 -31.63 1.17 -2.98
C GLN A 163 -32.11 -0.27 -3.20
N LEU A 164 -31.20 -1.23 -3.26
CA LEU A 164 -31.53 -2.64 -3.37
C LEU A 164 -32.28 -3.15 -2.14
N SER A 165 -31.96 -2.68 -0.94
CA SER A 165 -32.70 -3.05 0.28
C SER A 165 -34.15 -2.55 0.24
N LEU A 166 -34.37 -1.34 -0.31
CA LEU A 166 -35.72 -0.79 -0.50
C LEU A 166 -36.49 -1.59 -1.55
N ILE A 167 -35.86 -1.91 -2.69
CA ILE A 167 -36.48 -2.72 -3.75
C ILE A 167 -36.81 -4.12 -3.24
N LYS A 168 -35.90 -4.75 -2.49
CA LYS A 168 -36.16 -6.06 -1.87
C LYS A 168 -37.33 -5.99 -0.90
N ARG A 169 -37.39 -4.94 -0.06
CA ARG A 169 -38.52 -4.75 0.87
C ARG A 169 -39.85 -4.59 0.14
N LEU A 170 -39.89 -3.78 -0.92
CA LEU A 170 -41.09 -3.58 -1.74
C LEU A 170 -41.48 -4.85 -2.51
N GLY A 171 -40.51 -5.60 -3.01
CA GLY A 171 -40.74 -6.88 -3.70
C GLY A 171 -41.14 -8.02 -2.75
N GLU A 172 -40.69 -7.99 -1.49
CA GLU A 172 -41.13 -8.93 -0.44
C GLU A 172 -42.57 -8.65 0.01
N GLU A 173 -43.01 -7.38 0.03
CA GLU A 173 -44.42 -7.03 0.24
C GLU A 173 -45.33 -7.54 -0.90
N GLU A 174 -44.85 -7.62 -2.15
CA GLU A 174 -45.57 -8.20 -3.30
C GLU A 174 -45.49 -9.74 -3.37
N ALA A 175 -44.45 -10.35 -2.80
CA ALA A 175 -44.16 -11.79 -2.91
C ALA A 175 -44.45 -12.59 -1.63
N ALA A 176 -44.85 -11.93 -0.54
CA ALA A 176 -45.51 -12.64 0.54
C ALA A 176 -46.70 -13.39 -0.08
N PRO A 177 -46.82 -14.72 0.05
CA PRO A 177 -48.11 -15.33 -0.17
C PRO A 177 -49.03 -14.58 0.79
N GLN A 178 -49.96 -13.80 0.25
CA GLN A 178 -51.26 -13.73 0.87
C GLN A 178 -51.60 -15.20 1.11
N GLU A 179 -51.45 -15.67 2.35
CA GLU A 179 -52.38 -16.65 2.85
C GLU A 179 -53.72 -16.01 2.54
N VAL A 180 -54.33 -16.50 1.47
CA VAL A 180 -55.73 -16.27 1.15
C VAL A 180 -56.52 -16.90 2.29
N GLU A 181 -56.48 -16.27 3.46
CA GLU A 181 -57.74 -16.02 4.16
C GLU A 181 -58.45 -15.00 3.28
N ASP A 182 -59.63 -15.40 2.81
CA ASP A 182 -60.54 -14.55 2.04
C ASP A 182 -60.82 -13.25 2.82
N ASP A 183 -59.98 -12.23 2.62
CA ASP A 183 -60.24 -10.85 3.02
C ASP A 183 -59.63 -9.88 2.01
N ASP A 184 -60.01 -10.05 0.74
CA ASP A 184 -59.97 -8.98 -0.27
C ASP A 184 -61.05 -7.93 0.04
N SER A 185 -61.00 -7.39 1.26
CA SER A 185 -61.59 -6.10 1.59
C SER A 185 -60.50 -5.27 2.26
N LEU A 186 -59.95 -4.31 1.52
CA LEU A 186 -59.51 -3.09 2.19
C LEU A 186 -60.71 -2.68 3.04
N ASP A 187 -60.59 -2.72 4.37
CA ASP A 187 -61.61 -2.26 5.31
C ASP A 187 -61.84 -0.76 5.06
N VAL A 188 -62.58 -0.45 4.00
CA VAL A 188 -63.13 0.85 3.70
C VAL A 188 -64.21 1.03 4.75
N THR A 189 -63.80 1.53 5.91
CA THR A 189 -64.73 1.91 6.95
C THR A 189 -65.67 2.99 6.41
N ASP A 190 -66.96 2.90 6.75
CA ASP A 190 -67.98 3.89 6.33
C ASP A 190 -67.54 5.33 6.67
N ALA A 191 -66.77 5.51 7.74
CA ALA A 191 -66.19 6.79 8.13
C ALA A 191 -65.20 7.37 7.09
N MET A 192 -64.42 6.51 6.42
CA MET A 192 -63.48 6.91 5.38
C MET A 192 -64.21 7.34 4.10
N ILE A 193 -65.38 6.77 3.83
CA ILE A 193 -66.24 7.15 2.69
C ILE A 193 -66.84 8.54 2.94
N GLU A 194 -67.39 8.79 4.13
CA GLU A 194 -67.98 10.10 4.46
C GLU A 194 -66.95 11.24 4.36
N GLU A 195 -65.73 11.04 4.84
CA GLU A 195 -64.67 12.04 4.73
C GLU A 195 -64.32 12.31 3.25
N GLN A 196 -64.19 11.27 2.44
CA GLN A 196 -63.94 11.40 1.00
C GLN A 196 -65.06 12.15 0.28
N GLU A 197 -66.33 11.87 0.61
CA GLU A 197 -67.48 12.56 0.02
C GLU A 197 -67.49 14.07 0.34
N THR A 198 -67.10 14.46 1.56
CA THR A 198 -67.01 15.89 1.93
C THR A 198 -65.90 16.62 1.19
N LEU A 199 -64.74 15.96 1.03
CA LEU A 199 -63.61 16.49 0.27
C LEU A 199 -63.96 16.64 -1.21
N ILE A 200 -64.66 15.67 -1.80
CA ILE A 200 -65.13 15.75 -3.18
C ILE A 200 -66.08 16.94 -3.35
N ARG A 201 -67.03 17.13 -2.42
CA ARG A 201 -67.97 18.27 -2.48
C ARG A 201 -67.26 19.62 -2.42
N GLU A 202 -66.28 19.78 -1.54
CA GLU A 202 -65.49 21.03 -1.46
C GLU A 202 -64.70 21.28 -2.75
N LEU A 203 -64.11 20.23 -3.31
CA LEU A 203 -63.37 20.31 -4.58
C LEU A 203 -64.30 20.64 -5.76
N GLU A 204 -65.52 20.11 -5.78
CA GLU A 204 -66.53 20.42 -6.79
C GLU A 204 -66.98 21.89 -6.72
N GLU A 205 -67.25 22.43 -5.53
CA GLU A 205 -67.59 23.86 -5.36
C GLU A 205 -66.45 24.77 -5.82
N ARG A 206 -65.21 24.42 -5.46
CA ARG A 206 -64.02 25.17 -5.88
C ARG A 206 -63.83 25.10 -7.39
N LYS A 207 -64.04 23.94 -8.00
CA LYS A 207 -63.99 23.72 -9.45
C LYS A 207 -65.06 24.57 -10.14
N GLU A 208 -66.30 24.58 -9.67
CA GLU A 208 -67.38 25.36 -10.29
C GLU A 208 -67.10 26.87 -10.22
N MET A 209 -66.55 27.36 -9.10
CA MET A 209 -66.14 28.77 -8.98
C MET A 209 -65.05 29.13 -9.99
N LEU A 210 -64.06 28.25 -10.17
CA LEU A 210 -62.98 28.43 -11.14
C LEU A 210 -63.52 28.38 -12.57
N GLU A 211 -64.41 27.44 -12.88
CA GLU A 211 -65.05 27.34 -14.19
C GLU A 211 -65.91 28.57 -14.51
N ARG A 212 -66.63 29.13 -13.54
CA ARG A 212 -67.34 30.42 -13.73
C ARG A 212 -66.38 31.56 -14.02
N LYS A 213 -65.26 31.65 -13.30
CA LYS A 213 -64.23 32.67 -13.56
C LYS A 213 -63.60 32.49 -14.94
N VAL A 214 -63.30 31.26 -15.35
CA VAL A 214 -62.76 30.96 -16.68
C VAL A 214 -63.76 31.33 -17.75
N LYS A 215 -65.04 30.93 -17.62
CA LYS A 215 -66.09 31.33 -18.58
C LYS A 215 -66.23 32.85 -18.68
N GLN A 216 -66.17 33.57 -17.56
CA GLN A 216 -66.20 35.03 -17.57
C GLN A 216 -64.97 35.63 -18.26
N ILE A 217 -63.77 35.06 -18.03
CA ILE A 217 -62.55 35.47 -18.72
C ILE A 217 -62.68 35.16 -20.21
N ASP A 218 -63.16 33.99 -20.60
CA ASP A 218 -63.38 33.61 -21.99
C ASP A 218 -64.37 34.54 -22.68
N GLU A 219 -65.49 34.88 -22.03
CA GLU A 219 -66.46 35.85 -22.53
C GLU A 219 -65.84 37.24 -22.72
N ASN A 220 -65.07 37.72 -21.73
CA ASN A 220 -64.34 38.99 -21.81
C ASN A 220 -63.28 38.97 -22.92
N MET A 221 -62.51 37.89 -23.05
CA MET A 221 -61.50 37.72 -24.09
C MET A 221 -62.16 37.67 -25.46
N ASN A 222 -63.24 36.91 -25.63
CA ASN A 222 -63.96 36.77 -26.89
C ASN A 222 -64.63 38.10 -27.31
N SER A 223 -65.08 38.92 -26.34
CA SER A 223 -65.51 40.30 -26.57
C SER A 223 -64.37 41.22 -27.01
N VAL A 224 -63.19 41.10 -26.39
CA VAL A 224 -61.99 41.89 -26.77
C VAL A 224 -61.51 41.50 -28.16
N TYR A 225 -61.48 40.20 -28.51
CA TYR A 225 -61.09 39.74 -29.84
C TYR A 225 -62.09 40.13 -30.94
N ARG A 226 -63.39 40.23 -30.64
CA ARG A 226 -64.40 40.74 -31.60
C ARG A 226 -64.34 42.25 -31.84
N GLY A 227 -63.76 43.03 -30.92
CA GLY A 227 -63.62 44.49 -31.05
C GLY A 227 -62.44 44.96 -31.91
N PHE A 228 -61.60 44.04 -32.39
CA PHE A 228 -60.40 44.32 -33.18
C PHE A 228 -60.46 43.82 -34.64
N SER A 229 -61.64 43.48 -35.16
CA SER A 229 -61.88 43.16 -36.58
C SER A 229 -62.73 44.20 -37.30
#